data_AF-A0A7H5EWG3-F1
#
_entry.id   AF-A0A7H5EWG3-F1
#
_cell.length_a   1.000
_cell.length_b   1.000
_cell.length_c   1.000
_cell.angle_alpha   90.00
_cell.angle_beta   90.00
_cell.angle_gamma   90.00
#
_symmetry.space_group_name_H-M   'P 1'
#
loop_
_entity.id
_entity.type
_entity.pdbx_description
1 polymer ?
#
loop_
_entity_poly.entity_id
_entity_poly.type
_entity_poly.pdbx_seq_one_letter_code
_entity_poly.pdbx_strand_id
1 'polypeptide(L)'
;MNTLLLKQTIAYVLWPSIFFVSLFFLPNLMTFVEVFDGPSSDSAWYFVLNDFRTSIAAALGFALSIGLYFFLRPADLKGARNILMFSVIWYGLPIFKGVLIWLNTSNILAPDQATTIWATATAYHESIRPLTYTFFAVVTAALLFFAYRWRTQEKEVTAQRS
;
A
#
# COMPACT_ATOMS: atom_id res chain seq x y z
N MET A 1 -1.67 -34.60 2.88
CA MET A 1 -2.32 -33.27 2.81
C MET A 1 -2.58 -32.94 1.35
N ASN A 2 -3.80 -32.50 0.99
CA ASN A 2 -4.16 -32.16 -0.40
C ASN A 2 -3.25 -31.02 -0.91
N THR A 3 -2.65 -31.15 -2.09
CA THR A 3 -1.76 -30.14 -2.68
C THR A 3 -2.46 -28.79 -2.86
N LEU A 4 -3.78 -28.78 -3.07
CA LEU A 4 -4.59 -27.56 -3.12
C LEU A 4 -4.69 -26.87 -1.76
N LEU A 5 -4.99 -27.63 -0.70
CA LEU A 5 -5.05 -27.12 0.67
C LEU A 5 -3.70 -26.56 1.11
N LEU A 6 -2.60 -27.25 0.77
CA LEU A 6 -1.25 -26.76 1.06
C LEU A 6 -0.97 -25.40 0.40
N LYS A 7 -1.32 -25.23 -0.89
CA LYS A 7 -1.15 -23.95 -1.61
C LYS A 7 -1.95 -22.82 -0.97
N GLN A 8 -3.18 -23.09 -0.57
CA GLN A 8 -4.04 -22.13 0.13
C GLN A 8 -3.41 -21.72 1.46
N THR A 9 -3.04 -22.68 2.32
CA THR A 9 -2.40 -22.40 3.61
C THR A 9 -1.13 -21.58 3.44
N ILE A 10 -0.26 -21.94 2.49
CA ILE A 10 0.96 -21.18 2.19
C ILE A 10 0.61 -19.74 1.81
N ALA A 11 -0.30 -19.52 0.86
CA ALA A 11 -0.63 -18.17 0.41
C ALA A 11 -1.27 -17.30 1.50
N TYR A 12 -2.18 -17.87 2.31
CA TYR A 12 -2.84 -17.16 3.39
C TYR A 12 -1.92 -16.85 4.57
N VAL A 13 -0.86 -17.62 4.78
CA VAL A 13 0.19 -17.32 5.79
C VAL A 13 1.24 -16.36 5.26
N LEU A 14 1.64 -16.52 3.99
CA LEU A 14 2.66 -15.68 3.37
C LEU A 14 2.16 -14.26 3.13
N TRP A 15 0.91 -14.05 2.73
CA TRP A 15 0.44 -12.70 2.41
C TRP A 15 0.51 -11.73 3.63
N PRO A 16 -0.01 -12.09 4.82
CA PRO A 16 0.16 -11.24 6.02
C PRO A 16 1.63 -11.03 6.39
N SER A 17 2.48 -12.04 6.19
CA SER A 17 3.92 -11.93 6.45
C SER A 17 4.58 -10.94 5.50
N ILE A 18 4.28 -11.01 4.21
CA ILE A 18 4.76 -10.07 3.19
C ILE A 18 4.27 -8.66 3.50
N PHE A 19 2.99 -8.50 3.84
CA PHE A 19 2.41 -7.22 4.26
C PHE A 19 3.15 -6.62 5.45
N PHE A 20 3.34 -7.41 6.50
CA PHE A 20 3.98 -6.93 7.71
C PHE A 20 5.46 -6.58 7.48
N VAL A 21 6.20 -7.45 6.81
CA VAL A 21 7.61 -7.23 6.51
C VAL A 21 7.77 -6.00 5.61
N SER A 22 6.96 -5.86 4.57
CA SER A 22 7.09 -4.76 3.61
C SER A 22 6.72 -3.39 4.17
N LEU A 23 5.72 -3.27 5.04
CA LEU A 23 5.32 -1.95 5.55
C LEU A 23 5.99 -1.55 6.87
N PHE A 24 6.40 -2.51 7.70
CA PHE A 24 6.90 -2.22 9.05
C PHE A 24 8.40 -2.50 9.24
N PHE A 25 8.96 -3.47 8.52
CA PHE A 25 10.38 -3.83 8.68
C PHE A 25 11.25 -3.26 7.57
N LEU A 26 10.88 -3.51 6.31
CA LEU A 26 11.69 -3.19 5.16
C LEU A 26 12.04 -1.68 5.03
N PRO A 27 11.15 -0.71 5.29
CA PRO A 27 11.50 0.71 5.22
C PRO A 27 12.62 1.11 6.19
N ASN A 28 12.66 0.49 7.37
CA ASN A 28 13.65 0.76 8.41
C ASN A 28 15.04 0.20 8.06
N LEU A 29 15.10 -0.78 7.14
CA LEU A 29 16.37 -1.34 6.64
C LEU A 29 16.97 -0.51 5.51
N MET A 30 16.21 0.42 4.91
CA MET A 30 16.66 1.26 3.80
C MET A 30 17.47 2.46 4.33
N THR A 31 18.71 2.21 4.75
CA THR A 31 19.63 3.24 5.26
C THR A 31 20.30 4.08 4.17
N PHE A 32 20.24 3.65 2.91
CA PHE A 32 20.85 4.33 1.74
C PHE A 32 20.24 5.70 1.40
N VAL A 33 19.22 6.14 2.16
CA VAL A 33 18.58 7.44 2.02
C VAL A 33 18.83 8.24 3.31
N GLU A 34 20.09 8.50 3.67
CA GLU A 34 20.43 9.11 4.97
C GLU A 34 19.65 10.42 5.21
N VAL A 35 19.06 10.53 6.41
CA VAL A 35 18.41 11.76 6.87
C VAL A 35 19.50 12.65 7.46
N PHE A 36 20.09 13.50 6.63
CA PHE A 36 20.95 14.57 7.10
C PHE A 36 20.07 15.76 7.50
N ASP A 37 19.49 15.72 8.70
CA ASP A 37 18.92 16.92 9.32
C ASP A 37 19.55 17.11 10.70
N GLY A 38 20.36 18.17 10.83
CA GLY A 38 20.77 18.70 12.12
C GLY A 38 19.56 19.30 12.88
N PRO A 39 19.70 19.58 14.19
CA PRO A 39 18.58 19.84 15.12
C PRO A 39 17.80 21.16 14.88
N SER A 40 18.00 21.85 13.77
CA SER A 40 17.32 23.09 13.44
C SER A 40 16.77 23.06 12.00
N SER A 41 15.46 22.86 11.84
CA SER A 41 14.57 23.63 10.94
C SER A 41 13.38 22.77 10.49
N ASP A 42 12.31 23.45 10.10
CA ASP A 42 11.00 22.96 9.65
C ASP A 42 11.06 22.17 8.32
N SER A 43 12.13 21.40 8.08
CA SER A 43 12.46 20.74 6.82
C SER A 43 11.47 19.62 6.50
N ALA A 44 10.87 19.67 5.30
CA ALA A 44 10.02 18.60 4.79
C ALA A 44 10.80 17.28 4.56
N TRP A 45 12.13 17.34 4.57
CA TRP A 45 13.00 16.31 4.03
C TRP A 45 12.86 14.98 4.76
N TYR A 46 12.83 14.99 6.09
CA TYR A 46 12.55 13.81 6.90
C TYR A 46 11.27 13.07 6.46
N PHE A 47 10.17 13.79 6.24
CA PHE A 47 8.88 13.21 5.87
C PHE A 47 8.87 12.69 4.44
N VAL A 48 9.46 13.45 3.51
CA VAL A 48 9.63 13.05 2.11
C VAL A 48 10.41 11.75 2.02
N LEU A 49 11.57 11.67 2.69
CA LEU A 49 12.41 10.48 2.66
C LEU A 49 11.74 9.27 3.33
N ASN A 50 11.07 9.48 4.46
CA ASN A 50 10.37 8.41 5.16
C ASN A 50 9.22 7.83 4.32
N ASP A 51 8.37 8.69 3.74
CA ASP A 51 7.29 8.24 2.86
C ASP A 51 7.82 7.63 1.56
N PHE A 52 8.97 8.09 1.05
CA PHE A 52 9.63 7.48 -0.12
C PHE A 52 10.14 6.06 0.16
N ARG A 53 10.85 5.84 1.27
CA ARG A 53 11.28 4.48 1.69
C ARG A 53 10.08 3.55 1.87
N THR A 54 9.04 4.04 2.54
CA THR A 54 7.80 3.30 2.74
C THR A 54 7.14 2.96 1.40
N SER A 55 7.19 3.87 0.43
CA SER A 55 6.66 3.65 -0.92
C SER A 55 7.42 2.55 -1.69
N ILE A 56 8.75 2.58 -1.67
CA ILE A 56 9.58 1.53 -2.30
C ILE A 56 9.25 0.17 -1.68
N ALA A 57 9.20 0.12 -0.35
CA ALA A 57 8.90 -1.12 0.36
C ALA A 57 7.48 -1.63 0.06
N ALA A 58 6.50 -0.73 -0.02
CA ALA A 58 5.13 -1.05 -0.43
C ALA A 58 5.05 -1.54 -1.88
N ALA A 59 5.82 -0.96 -2.80
CA ALA A 59 5.88 -1.41 -4.19
C ALA A 59 6.45 -2.83 -4.29
N LEU A 60 7.49 -3.15 -3.51
CA LEU A 60 8.04 -4.51 -3.40
C LEU A 60 7.02 -5.48 -2.79
N GLY A 61 6.35 -5.11 -1.71
CA GLY A 61 5.28 -5.90 -1.08
C GLY A 61 4.11 -6.17 -2.03
N PHE A 62 3.73 -5.16 -2.84
CA PHE A 62 2.70 -5.30 -3.86
C PHE A 62 3.14 -6.26 -4.98
N ALA A 63 4.37 -6.13 -5.49
CA ALA A 63 4.91 -7.04 -6.50
C ALA A 63 4.94 -8.50 -6.02
N LEU A 64 5.36 -8.73 -4.78
CA LEU A 64 5.33 -10.06 -4.16
C LEU A 64 3.90 -10.59 -4.01
N SER A 65 2.94 -9.71 -3.71
CA SER A 65 1.52 -10.08 -3.61
C SER A 65 0.91 -10.44 -4.97
N ILE A 66 1.35 -9.80 -6.06
CA ILE A 66 1.03 -10.22 -7.43
C ILE A 66 1.59 -11.63 -7.71
N GLY A 67 2.81 -11.91 -7.27
CA GLY A 67 3.39 -13.25 -7.34
C GLY A 67 2.52 -14.30 -6.62
N LEU A 68 2.08 -13.99 -5.38
CA LEU A 68 1.16 -14.85 -4.63
C LEU A 68 -0.19 -15.04 -5.33
N TYR A 69 -0.72 -14.01 -5.99
CA TYR A 69 -1.93 -14.13 -6.79
C TYR A 69 -1.78 -15.20 -7.87
N PHE A 70 -0.71 -15.14 -8.66
CA PHE A 70 -0.49 -16.14 -9.73
C PHE A 70 -0.24 -17.54 -9.17
N PHE A 71 0.42 -17.65 -8.02
CA PHE A 71 0.63 -18.92 -7.34
C PHE A 71 -0.68 -19.55 -6.82
N LEU A 72 -1.56 -18.76 -6.21
CA LEU A 72 -2.81 -19.23 -5.60
C LEU A 72 -3.95 -19.40 -6.63
N ARG A 73 -3.94 -18.62 -7.72
CA ARG A 73 -5.02 -18.58 -8.73
C ARG A 73 -5.51 -19.95 -9.22
N PRO A 74 -4.65 -20.95 -9.51
CA PRO A 74 -5.11 -22.26 -9.97
C PRO A 74 -5.83 -23.08 -8.89
N ALA A 75 -5.61 -22.77 -7.61
CA ALA A 75 -6.15 -23.51 -6.47
C ALA A 75 -7.36 -22.82 -5.83
N ASP A 76 -7.35 -21.49 -5.76
CA ASP A 76 -8.42 -20.69 -5.19
C ASP A 76 -8.48 -19.30 -5.84
N LEU A 77 -9.27 -19.20 -6.91
CA LEU A 77 -9.44 -17.93 -7.63
C LEU A 77 -10.07 -16.84 -6.76
N LYS A 78 -10.99 -17.20 -5.85
CA LYS A 78 -11.66 -16.23 -4.97
C LYS A 78 -10.65 -15.69 -3.94
N GLY A 79 -9.90 -16.58 -3.29
CA GLY A 79 -8.82 -16.22 -2.38
C GLY A 79 -7.74 -15.36 -3.04
N ALA A 80 -7.29 -15.74 -4.24
CA ALA A 80 -6.30 -14.98 -5.00
C ALA A 80 -6.80 -13.55 -5.30
N ARG A 81 -8.06 -13.40 -5.74
CA ARG A 81 -8.68 -12.09 -5.97
C ARG A 81 -8.72 -11.24 -4.69
N ASN A 82 -9.05 -11.85 -3.56
CA ASN A 82 -9.06 -11.15 -2.26
C ASN A 82 -7.66 -10.65 -1.89
N ILE A 83 -6.63 -11.49 -2.04
CA ILE A 83 -5.22 -11.10 -1.83
C ILE A 83 -4.86 -9.87 -2.68
N LEU A 84 -5.19 -9.88 -3.97
CA LEU A 84 -4.88 -8.76 -4.85
C LEU A 84 -5.65 -7.49 -4.44
N MET A 85 -6.94 -7.61 -4.13
CA MET A 85 -7.76 -6.49 -3.67
C MET A 85 -7.22 -5.87 -2.38
N PHE A 86 -6.90 -6.68 -1.37
CA PHE A 86 -6.30 -6.20 -0.13
C PHE A 86 -4.95 -5.55 -0.39
N SER A 87 -4.14 -6.11 -1.29
CA SER A 87 -2.86 -5.52 -1.66
C SER A 87 -3.03 -4.13 -2.26
N VAL A 88 -4.02 -3.92 -3.15
CA VAL A 88 -4.32 -2.58 -3.71
C VAL A 88 -4.74 -1.61 -2.61
N ILE A 89 -5.60 -2.03 -1.69
CA ILE A 89 -6.09 -1.17 -0.59
C ILE A 89 -4.94 -0.78 0.35
N TRP A 90 -4.09 -1.74 0.72
CA TRP A 90 -3.08 -1.53 1.75
C TRP A 90 -1.81 -0.86 1.21
N TYR A 91 -1.35 -1.23 0.02
CA TYR A 91 -0.16 -0.64 -0.58
C TYR A 91 -0.45 0.61 -1.42
N GLY A 92 -1.70 0.83 -1.83
CA GLY A 92 -2.07 1.90 -2.76
C GLY A 92 -1.66 3.30 -2.30
N LEU A 93 -1.98 3.67 -1.04
CA LEU A 93 -1.63 4.98 -0.49
C LEU A 93 -0.10 5.19 -0.39
N PRO A 94 0.69 4.28 0.23
CA PRO A 94 2.15 4.40 0.22
C PRO A 94 2.76 4.52 -1.17
N ILE A 95 2.30 3.70 -2.13
CA ILE A 95 2.78 3.76 -3.52
C ILE A 95 2.47 5.13 -4.13
N PHE A 96 1.23 5.61 -3.96
CA PHE A 96 0.81 6.90 -4.50
C PHE A 96 1.59 8.08 -3.91
N LYS A 97 1.85 8.06 -2.60
CA LYS A 97 2.72 9.06 -1.96
C LYS A 97 4.11 9.09 -2.58
N GLY A 98 4.72 7.94 -2.85
CA GLY A 98 6.03 7.88 -3.51
C GLY A 98 6.01 8.38 -4.95
N VAL A 99 4.92 8.14 -5.70
CA VAL A 99 4.74 8.74 -7.03
C VAL A 99 4.71 10.27 -6.93
N LEU A 100 3.96 10.82 -5.96
CA LEU A 100 3.91 12.26 -5.75
C LEU A 100 5.30 12.82 -5.39
N ILE A 101 6.01 12.14 -4.48
CA ILE A 101 7.36 12.52 -4.09
C ILE A 101 8.29 12.51 -5.30
N TRP A 102 8.25 11.47 -6.12
CA TRP A 102 9.06 11.32 -7.33
C TRP A 102 8.81 12.45 -8.34
N LEU A 103 7.55 12.88 -8.51
CA LEU A 103 7.19 13.97 -9.43
C LEU A 103 7.61 15.35 -8.92
N ASN A 104 7.77 15.51 -7.61
CA ASN A 104 7.97 16.81 -6.96
C ASN A 104 9.34 16.94 -6.27
N THR A 105 10.21 15.94 -6.45
CA THR A 105 11.55 15.88 -5.85
C THR A 105 12.56 15.45 -6.90
N SER A 106 13.61 16.24 -7.09
CA SER A 106 14.74 15.90 -7.96
C SER A 106 15.87 15.30 -7.13
N ASN A 107 16.64 14.38 -7.73
CA ASN A 107 17.82 13.76 -7.13
C ASN A 107 17.59 13.13 -5.73
N ILE A 108 16.42 12.54 -5.48
CA ILE A 108 16.05 11.98 -4.16
C ILE A 108 17.01 10.90 -3.61
N LEU A 109 17.82 10.29 -4.47
CA LEU A 109 18.83 9.29 -4.10
C LEU A 109 20.20 9.90 -3.76
N ALA A 110 20.39 11.21 -4.02
CA ALA A 110 21.61 11.97 -3.71
C ALA A 110 21.21 13.13 -2.77
N PRO A 111 21.19 12.91 -1.44
CA PRO A 111 20.64 13.86 -0.48
C PRO A 111 21.28 15.26 -0.52
N ASP A 112 22.56 15.33 -0.90
CA ASP A 112 23.35 16.54 -1.06
C ASP A 112 22.91 17.41 -2.25
N GLN A 113 22.27 16.80 -3.26
CA GLN A 113 21.81 17.45 -4.49
C GLN A 113 20.29 17.45 -4.61
N ALA A 114 19.60 16.92 -3.60
CA ALA A 114 18.18 16.74 -3.64
C ALA A 114 17.45 18.07 -3.44
N THR A 115 16.42 18.29 -4.26
CA THR A 115 15.56 19.48 -4.17
C THR A 115 14.12 19.06 -4.26
N THR A 116 13.26 19.69 -3.45
CA THR A 116 11.83 19.42 -3.43
C THR A 116 11.04 20.72 -3.47
N ILE A 117 9.80 20.67 -3.99
CA ILE A 117 8.91 21.84 -4.00
C ILE A 117 8.43 22.21 -2.59
N TRP A 118 8.50 21.27 -1.63
CA TRP A 118 8.03 21.48 -0.27
C TRP A 118 9.12 22.08 0.61
N ALA A 119 9.07 23.40 0.78
CA ALA A 119 10.03 24.11 1.62
C ALA A 119 9.89 23.81 3.12
N THR A 120 8.69 23.42 3.57
CA THR A 120 8.41 23.12 4.99
C THR A 120 7.63 21.82 5.18
N ALA A 121 7.73 21.22 6.36
CA ALA A 121 6.93 20.06 6.75
C ALA A 121 5.43 20.34 6.66
N THR A 122 4.99 21.56 7.00
CA THR A 122 3.59 21.98 6.86
C THR A 122 3.15 21.95 5.40
N ALA A 123 3.94 22.53 4.48
CA ALA A 123 3.62 22.53 3.05
C ALA A 123 3.55 21.11 2.46
N TYR A 124 4.43 20.20 2.92
CA TYR A 124 4.36 18.79 2.58
C TYR A 124 3.05 18.15 3.04
N HIS A 125 2.71 18.30 4.32
CA HIS A 125 1.49 17.71 4.89
C HIS A 125 0.21 18.27 4.27
N GLU A 126 0.15 19.57 3.97
CA GLU A 126 -0.99 20.18 3.29
C GLU A 126 -1.18 19.66 1.87
N SER A 127 -0.09 19.29 1.18
CA SER A 127 -0.16 18.66 -0.14
C SER A 127 -0.64 17.21 -0.07
N ILE A 128 -0.21 16.46 0.95
CA ILE A 128 -0.45 15.01 1.08
C ILE A 128 -1.79 14.70 1.78
N ARG A 129 -2.24 15.54 2.71
CA ARG A 129 -3.40 15.28 3.57
C ARG A 129 -4.73 15.19 2.80
N PRO A 130 -5.06 16.11 1.87
CA PRO A 130 -6.27 16.00 1.06
C PRO A 130 -6.30 14.68 0.28
N LEU A 131 -5.16 14.31 -0.32
CA LEU A 131 -5.02 13.06 -1.08
C LEU A 131 -5.23 11.83 -0.19
N THR A 132 -4.70 11.85 1.03
CA THR A 132 -4.89 10.80 2.03
C THR A 132 -6.38 10.64 2.38
N TYR A 133 -7.09 11.74 2.61
CA TYR A 133 -8.53 11.70 2.88
C TYR A 133 -9.34 11.25 1.67
N THR A 134 -9.00 11.71 0.46
CA THR A 134 -9.65 11.23 -0.77
C THR A 134 -9.45 9.74 -0.96
N PHE A 135 -8.24 9.21 -0.71
CA PHE A 135 -7.97 7.78 -0.77
C PHE A 135 -8.89 7.00 0.19
N PHE A 136 -8.97 7.42 1.46
CA PHE A 136 -9.85 6.76 2.42
C PHE A 136 -11.34 6.90 2.07
N ALA A 137 -11.75 8.03 1.50
CA ALA A 137 -13.12 8.23 1.03
C ALA A 137 -13.47 7.25 -0.11
N VAL A 138 -12.57 7.09 -1.10
CA VAL A 138 -12.76 6.14 -2.21
C VAL A 138 -12.77 4.70 -1.71
N VAL A 139 -11.84 4.32 -0.83
CA VAL A 139 -11.82 2.97 -0.23
C VAL A 139 -13.12 2.70 0.54
N THR A 140 -13.57 3.66 1.36
CA THR A 140 -14.82 3.54 2.12
C THR A 140 -16.03 3.41 1.19
N ALA A 141 -16.13 4.25 0.16
CA ALA A 141 -17.21 4.18 -0.82
C ALA A 141 -17.22 2.82 -1.55
N ALA A 142 -16.05 2.30 -1.94
CA ALA A 142 -15.93 0.99 -2.56
C ALA A 142 -16.40 -0.13 -1.61
N LEU A 143 -15.97 -0.11 -0.35
CA LEU A 143 -16.39 -1.09 0.67
C LEU A 143 -17.91 -1.05 0.92
N LEU A 144 -18.49 0.15 1.03
CA LEU A 144 -19.94 0.33 1.19
C LEU A 144 -20.71 -0.19 -0.04
N PHE A 145 -20.20 0.07 -1.25
CA PHE A 145 -20.79 -0.46 -2.48
C PHE A 145 -20.77 -1.99 -2.50
N PHE A 146 -19.64 -2.62 -2.14
CA PHE A 146 -19.55 -4.07 -2.04
C PHE A 146 -20.49 -4.64 -0.98
N ALA A 147 -20.57 -4.02 0.21
CA ALA A 147 -21.48 -4.46 1.26
C ALA A 147 -22.96 -4.36 0.84
N TYR A 148 -23.32 -3.29 0.11
CA TYR A 148 -24.67 -3.12 -0.45
C TYR A 148 -25.00 -4.18 -1.50
N ARG A 149 -24.07 -4.44 -2.44
CA ARG A 149 -24.23 -5.48 -3.47
C ARG A 149 -24.32 -6.87 -2.87
N TRP A 150 -23.57 -7.16 -1.82
CA TRP A 150 -23.65 -8.42 -1.09
C TRP A 150 -25.05 -8.64 -0.48
N ARG A 151 -25.57 -7.65 0.26
CA ARG A 151 -26.91 -7.73 0.87
C ARG A 151 -28.04 -7.90 -0.16
N THR A 152 -27.93 -7.27 -1.33
CA THR A 152 -28.97 -7.39 -2.37
C THR A 152 -29.01 -8.80 -2.97
N GLN A 153 -27.85 -9.42 -3.19
CA GLN A 153 -27.76 -10.81 -3.65
C GLN A 153 -28.37 -11.80 -2.64
N GLU A 154 -28.14 -11.62 -1.33
CA GLU A 154 -28.74 -12.48 -0.29
C GLU A 154 -30.28 -12.42 -0.29
N LYS A 155 -30.85 -11.24 -0.50
CA LYS A 155 -32.31 -11.05 -0.60
C LYS A 155 -32.90 -11.78 -1.81
N GLU A 156 -32.26 -11.67 -2.98
CA GLU A 156 -32.70 -12.35 -4.21
C GLU A 156 -32.68 -13.87 -4.05
N VAL A 157 -31.62 -14.43 -3.44
CA VAL A 157 -31.51 -15.87 -3.18
C VAL A 157 -32.57 -16.36 -2.19
N THR A 158 -32.88 -15.57 -1.16
CA THR A 158 -33.90 -15.93 -0.17
C THR A 158 -35.30 -15.91 -0.78
N ALA A 159 -35.60 -14.92 -1.63
CA ALA A 159 -36.89 -14.80 -2.31
C ALA A 159 -37.13 -15.90 -3.36
N GLN A 160 -36.09 -16.50 -3.94
CA GLN A 160 -36.21 -17.65 -4.84
C GLN A 160 -36.46 -18.98 -4.11
N ARG A 161 -36.28 -19.03 -2.78
CA ARG A 161 -36.45 -20.23 -1.96
C ARG A 161 -37.78 -20.28 -1.19
N SER A 162 -38.54 -19.18 -1.18
CA SER A 162 -39.88 -19.05 -0.59
C SER A 162 -40.95 -19.24 -1.64
#